data_AF-A0A7S4R9V5-F1
#
_entry.id   AF-A0A7S4R9V5-F1
#
_cell.length_a   1.000
_cell.length_b   1.000
_cell.length_c   1.000
_cell.angle_alpha   90.00
_cell.angle_beta   90.00
_cell.angle_gamma   90.00
#
_symmetry.space_group_name_H-M   'P 1'
#
loop_
_entity.id
_entity.type
_entity.pdbx_description
1 polymer ?
#
loop_
_entity_poly.entity_id
_entity_poly.type
_entity_poly.pdbx_seq_one_letter_code
_entity_poly.pdbx_strand_id
1 'polypeptide(L)'
;MDHIDAPSSEFDKYDFDSVMTRALASSILSSDSCGPARGSAKNGIPELLNFCDMGEDHTPVLLDHENLVPLVDSHGDYYFPCHFHTREGVRIASIGELADLARKKKEGTCSPEQMSDSGTCASSSNELHIYAVPAGRLFIFAPKYVGEIFDLPHVKVSSGLPVSLKVISITPRVFDVINFFDRDESSRIVEKALKETSETHRMKRSSTGASGYNVNSQRTSENGFDTHGKEAQKVKRRCLDVLGFDHYEESMTDGLQVLRYNKTTAYIPHMDWIDDHYKREEHNFDSAGVGSNRFATILLYMSDLDENDGGETVFKEGWPVGQPVEERVQIDEVRN
;
A
#
# COMPACT_ATOMS: atom_id res chain seq x y z
N MET A 1 -13.64 -50.08 1.59
CA MET A 1 -12.49 -49.36 2.15
C MET A 1 -12.08 -48.39 1.07
N ASP A 2 -12.84 -47.30 0.96
CA ASP A 2 -12.57 -46.15 0.11
C ASP A 2 -13.23 -44.99 0.85
N HIS A 3 -12.46 -44.37 1.73
CA HIS A 3 -12.82 -43.09 2.34
C HIS A 3 -12.69 -42.06 1.22
N ILE A 4 -13.82 -41.71 0.61
CA ILE A 4 -13.92 -40.45 -0.12
C ILE A 4 -13.95 -39.39 0.97
N ASP A 5 -12.77 -38.88 1.33
CA ASP A 5 -12.66 -37.61 2.03
C ASP A 5 -13.27 -36.56 1.10
N ALA A 6 -14.51 -36.17 1.38
CA ALA A 6 -15.01 -34.90 0.90
C ALA A 6 -14.03 -33.83 1.42
N PRO A 7 -13.49 -32.93 0.58
CA PRO A 7 -12.74 -31.81 1.11
C PRO A 7 -13.71 -31.06 2.01
N SER A 8 -13.43 -31.01 3.31
CA SER A 8 -14.01 -29.99 4.16
C SER A 8 -13.62 -28.68 3.48
N SER A 9 -14.57 -28.01 2.82
CA SER A 9 -14.34 -26.67 2.28
C SER A 9 -14.05 -25.79 3.49
N GLU A 10 -12.77 -25.64 3.78
CA GLU A 10 -12.30 -24.77 4.84
C GLU A 10 -12.74 -23.37 4.46
N PHE A 11 -13.62 -22.78 5.27
CA PHE A 11 -14.14 -21.44 5.05
C PHE A 11 -12.95 -20.48 5.04
N ASP A 12 -12.62 -19.96 3.87
CA ASP A 12 -11.41 -19.17 3.68
C ASP A 12 -11.69 -17.66 3.67
N LYS A 13 -10.67 -16.87 3.35
CA LYS A 13 -10.79 -15.41 3.31
C LYS A 13 -11.73 -14.90 2.21
N TYR A 14 -11.84 -15.62 1.09
CA TYR A 14 -12.71 -15.24 -0.02
C TYR A 14 -14.17 -15.58 0.28
N ASP A 15 -14.42 -16.69 0.98
CA ASP A 15 -15.73 -16.98 1.57
C ASP A 15 -16.15 -15.89 2.57
N PHE A 16 -15.22 -15.47 3.44
CA PHE A 16 -15.44 -14.36 4.37
C PHE A 16 -15.80 -13.06 3.65
N ASP A 17 -15.02 -12.66 2.64
CA ASP A 17 -15.24 -11.46 1.84
C ASP A 17 -16.64 -11.46 1.20
N SER A 18 -17.05 -12.59 0.63
CA SER A 18 -18.38 -12.80 0.05
C SER A 18 -19.50 -12.67 1.07
N VAL A 19 -19.41 -13.40 2.19
CA VAL A 19 -20.42 -13.36 3.27
C VAL A 19 -20.54 -11.96 3.86
N MET A 20 -19.41 -11.30 4.15
CA MET A 20 -19.38 -9.98 4.76
C MET A 20 -19.94 -8.91 3.81
N THR A 21 -19.56 -8.95 2.53
CA THR A 21 -20.11 -8.04 1.51
C THR A 21 -21.62 -8.21 1.40
N ARG A 22 -22.13 -9.45 1.33
CA ARG A 22 -23.59 -9.71 1.27
C ARG A 22 -24.31 -9.20 2.51
N ALA A 23 -23.76 -9.43 3.70
CA ALA A 23 -24.35 -8.99 4.96
C ALA A 23 -24.45 -7.46 5.03
N LEU A 24 -23.37 -6.75 4.68
CA LEU A 24 -23.34 -5.28 4.68
C LEU A 24 -24.27 -4.67 3.61
N ALA A 25 -24.27 -5.25 2.40
CA ALA A 25 -25.10 -4.80 1.29
C ALA A 25 -26.61 -4.96 1.58
N SER A 26 -27.00 -6.05 2.24
CA SER A 26 -28.41 -6.34 2.56
C SER A 26 -28.94 -5.62 3.80
N SER A 27 -28.09 -5.38 4.80
CA SER A 27 -28.55 -5.04 6.16
C SER A 27 -28.15 -3.66 6.65
N ILE A 28 -27.03 -3.08 6.18
CA ILE A 28 -26.41 -1.91 6.83
C ILE A 28 -26.35 -0.69 5.91
N LEU A 29 -26.14 -0.86 4.60
CA LEU A 29 -25.92 0.26 3.67
C LEU A 29 -27.04 0.44 2.63
N SER A 30 -28.25 -0.05 2.90
CA SER A 30 -29.35 -0.09 1.90
C SER A 30 -30.03 1.25 1.61
N SER A 31 -29.68 2.35 2.30
CA SER A 31 -30.25 3.68 2.01
C SER A 31 -29.47 4.84 2.65
N ASP A 32 -28.52 5.46 1.93
CA ASP A 32 -27.85 6.76 2.25
C ASP A 32 -26.55 6.76 3.07
N SER A 33 -25.76 5.68 3.08
CA SER A 33 -24.50 5.66 3.83
C SER A 33 -23.26 5.58 2.94
N CYS A 34 -22.59 6.73 2.79
CA CYS A 34 -21.19 6.93 2.42
C CYS A 34 -20.64 6.11 1.23
N GLY A 35 -21.14 6.36 0.02
CA GLY A 35 -20.40 6.12 -1.22
C GLY A 35 -19.96 7.44 -1.87
N PRO A 36 -19.05 7.41 -2.88
CA PRO A 36 -18.73 8.60 -3.66
C PRO A 36 -20.03 9.14 -4.26
N ALA A 37 -20.34 10.42 -4.00
CA ALA A 37 -21.60 11.07 -4.36
C ALA A 37 -21.84 11.12 -5.88
N ARG A 38 -22.16 9.99 -6.50
CA ARG A 38 -22.62 9.83 -7.89
C ARG A 38 -23.43 8.53 -8.05
N GLY A 39 -24.73 8.66 -7.84
CA GLY A 39 -25.72 7.72 -8.37
C GLY A 39 -26.54 7.06 -7.29
N SER A 40 -27.81 7.43 -7.22
CA SER A 40 -28.87 6.57 -6.69
C SER A 40 -28.65 5.12 -7.15
N ALA A 41 -28.74 4.15 -6.23
CA ALA A 41 -28.71 2.71 -6.50
C ALA A 41 -29.28 2.41 -7.90
N LYS A 42 -28.40 2.11 -8.87
CA LYS A 42 -28.85 1.78 -10.22
C LYS A 42 -29.65 0.50 -10.10
N ASN A 43 -30.91 0.54 -10.52
CA ASN A 43 -31.76 -0.65 -10.68
C ASN A 43 -32.02 -1.48 -9.40
N GLY A 44 -31.95 -0.89 -8.20
CA GLY A 44 -32.24 -1.62 -6.95
C GLY A 44 -31.10 -2.48 -6.40
N ILE A 45 -29.92 -2.41 -7.02
CA ILE A 45 -28.69 -3.06 -6.56
C ILE A 45 -28.12 -2.24 -5.38
N PRO A 46 -27.78 -2.86 -4.23
CA PRO A 46 -27.13 -2.16 -3.13
C PRO A 46 -25.90 -1.37 -3.59
N GLU A 47 -25.75 -0.12 -3.12
CA GLU A 47 -24.63 0.77 -3.49
C GLU A 47 -23.26 0.12 -3.23
N LEU A 48 -23.16 -0.67 -2.16
CA LEU A 48 -21.95 -1.41 -1.83
C LEU A 48 -21.55 -2.41 -2.93
N LEU A 49 -22.49 -3.12 -3.56
CA LEU A 49 -22.12 -4.09 -4.60
C LEU A 49 -21.50 -3.41 -5.83
N ASN A 50 -22.05 -2.26 -6.23
CA ASN A 50 -21.47 -1.44 -7.30
C ASN A 50 -20.12 -0.81 -6.92
N PHE A 51 -19.88 -0.60 -5.62
CA PHE A 51 -18.58 -0.16 -5.13
C PHE A 51 -17.56 -1.30 -5.13
N CYS A 52 -17.98 -2.50 -4.71
CA CYS A 52 -17.11 -3.68 -4.66
C CYS A 52 -16.73 -4.19 -6.04
N ASP A 53 -17.68 -4.20 -6.96
CA ASP A 53 -17.47 -4.60 -8.35
C ASP A 53 -17.66 -3.41 -9.28
N MET A 54 -16.55 -2.88 -9.77
CA MET A 54 -16.56 -1.73 -10.68
C MET A 54 -16.80 -2.14 -12.16
N GLY A 55 -17.01 -3.43 -12.42
CA GLY A 55 -17.16 -4.02 -13.75
C GLY A 55 -15.84 -4.36 -14.42
N GLU A 56 -15.92 -5.18 -15.48
CA GLU A 56 -14.76 -5.76 -16.19
C GLU A 56 -13.73 -4.72 -16.65
N ASP A 57 -14.19 -3.54 -17.10
CA ASP A 57 -13.31 -2.46 -17.58
C ASP A 57 -12.55 -1.72 -16.46
N HIS A 58 -12.96 -1.89 -15.20
CA HIS A 58 -12.45 -1.10 -14.06
C HIS A 58 -12.00 -1.95 -12.87
N THR A 59 -12.12 -3.27 -12.97
CA THR A 59 -11.68 -4.24 -11.96
C THR A 59 -10.39 -4.90 -12.46
N PRO A 60 -9.20 -4.48 -11.96
CA PRO A 60 -7.94 -5.12 -12.32
C PRO A 60 -7.95 -6.61 -11.97
N VAL A 61 -7.31 -7.42 -12.81
CA VAL A 61 -7.18 -8.86 -12.55
C VAL A 61 -5.91 -9.09 -11.74
N LEU A 62 -6.08 -9.22 -10.42
CA LEU A 62 -5.00 -9.58 -9.49
C LEU A 62 -4.76 -11.09 -9.47
N LEU A 63 -3.66 -11.52 -8.85
CA LEU A 63 -3.23 -12.93 -8.80
C LEU A 63 -4.25 -13.85 -8.11
N ASP A 64 -5.08 -13.32 -7.22
CA ASP A 64 -6.13 -14.04 -6.51
C ASP A 64 -7.53 -13.89 -7.11
N HIS A 65 -7.66 -13.27 -8.29
CA HIS A 65 -8.96 -12.97 -8.90
C HIS A 65 -9.86 -14.20 -9.07
N GLU A 66 -9.29 -15.32 -9.51
CA GLU A 66 -10.01 -16.59 -9.70
C GLU A 66 -10.50 -17.24 -8.40
N ASN A 67 -9.98 -16.81 -7.25
CA ASN A 67 -10.40 -17.32 -5.95
C ASN A 67 -11.58 -16.52 -5.36
N LEU A 68 -11.92 -15.37 -5.94
CA LEU A 68 -13.04 -14.55 -5.47
C LEU A 68 -14.35 -15.33 -5.58
N VAL A 69 -15.15 -15.32 -4.51
CA VAL A 69 -16.47 -16.00 -4.48
C VAL A 69 -17.56 -14.99 -4.84
N PRO A 70 -18.11 -15.01 -6.07
CA PRO A 70 -19.04 -13.98 -6.52
C PRO A 70 -20.39 -14.07 -5.81
N LEU A 71 -21.03 -12.92 -5.65
CA LEU A 71 -22.37 -12.77 -5.11
C LEU A 71 -23.40 -12.74 -6.24
N VAL A 72 -24.50 -13.45 -6.06
CA VAL A 72 -25.64 -13.44 -7.01
C VAL A 72 -26.79 -12.67 -6.40
N ASP A 73 -27.31 -11.69 -7.13
CA ASP A 73 -28.50 -10.96 -6.71
C ASP A 73 -29.81 -11.72 -7.06
N SER A 74 -30.96 -11.12 -6.77
CA SER A 74 -32.27 -11.70 -7.06
C SER A 74 -32.60 -11.78 -8.56
N HIS A 75 -31.87 -11.05 -9.40
CA HIS A 75 -32.04 -11.01 -10.85
C HIS A 75 -31.12 -11.99 -11.58
N GLY A 76 -30.16 -12.59 -10.86
CA GLY A 76 -29.18 -13.52 -11.41
C GLY A 76 -27.91 -12.82 -11.91
N ASP A 77 -27.74 -11.54 -11.60
CA ASP A 77 -26.51 -10.81 -11.89
C ASP A 77 -25.45 -11.14 -10.83
N TYR A 78 -24.20 -11.27 -11.27
CA TYR A 78 -23.06 -11.63 -10.44
C TYR A 78 -22.20 -10.40 -10.12
N TYR A 79 -21.71 -10.30 -8.89
CA TYR A 79 -20.86 -9.21 -8.40
C TYR A 79 -19.67 -9.76 -7.62
N PHE A 80 -18.48 -9.23 -7.85
CA PHE A 80 -17.33 -9.53 -7.01
C PHE A 80 -17.43 -8.88 -5.62
N PRO A 81 -16.99 -9.58 -4.55
CA PRO A 81 -17.04 -9.04 -3.20
C PRO A 81 -15.93 -8.02 -2.94
N CYS A 82 -16.16 -7.13 -1.97
CA CYS A 82 -15.08 -6.35 -1.37
C CYS A 82 -14.27 -7.25 -0.44
N HIS A 83 -13.01 -6.89 -0.24
CA HIS A 83 -12.24 -7.35 0.91
C HIS A 83 -12.11 -6.23 1.96
N PHE A 84 -11.82 -6.60 3.20
CA PHE A 84 -11.96 -5.70 4.35
C PHE A 84 -10.66 -5.53 5.12
N HIS A 85 -10.35 -4.29 5.49
CA HIS A 85 -9.14 -3.95 6.22
C HIS A 85 -9.42 -3.10 7.46
N THR A 86 -8.53 -3.18 8.46
CA THR A 86 -8.46 -2.18 9.53
C THR A 86 -7.86 -0.88 9.01
N ARG A 87 -7.94 0.19 9.82
CA ARG A 87 -7.29 1.47 9.51
C ARG A 87 -5.78 1.33 9.31
N GLU A 88 -5.16 0.45 10.10
CA GLU A 88 -3.73 0.15 10.08
C GLU A 88 -3.33 -0.77 8.91
N GLY A 89 -4.26 -1.10 8.01
CA GLY A 89 -3.99 -1.86 6.79
C GLY A 89 -4.00 -3.38 6.96
N VAL A 90 -4.44 -3.90 8.10
CA VAL A 90 -4.52 -5.35 8.32
C VAL A 90 -5.77 -5.91 7.63
N ARG A 91 -5.61 -6.86 6.70
CA ARG A 91 -6.73 -7.60 6.09
C ARG A 91 -7.45 -8.41 7.17
N ILE A 92 -8.77 -8.31 7.18
CA ILE A 92 -9.65 -9.14 8.02
C ILE A 92 -10.07 -10.32 7.16
N ALA A 93 -9.56 -11.51 7.48
CA ALA A 93 -9.73 -12.72 6.68
C ALA A 93 -10.76 -13.69 7.27
N SER A 94 -11.26 -13.43 8.48
CA SER A 94 -12.24 -14.32 9.10
C SER A 94 -13.17 -13.60 10.10
N ILE A 95 -14.30 -14.25 10.40
CA ILE A 95 -15.23 -13.81 11.45
C ILE A 95 -14.54 -13.80 12.82
N GLY A 96 -13.63 -14.75 13.06
CA GLY A 96 -12.87 -14.83 14.31
C GLY A 96 -11.99 -13.59 14.52
N GLU A 97 -11.23 -13.20 13.49
CA GLU A 97 -10.41 -11.99 13.52
C GLU A 97 -11.25 -10.73 13.72
N LEU A 98 -12.37 -10.61 13.01
CA LEU A 98 -13.30 -9.49 13.18
C LEU A 98 -13.83 -9.41 14.63
N ALA A 99 -14.23 -10.55 15.20
CA ALA A 99 -14.73 -10.62 16.57
C ALA A 99 -13.64 -10.31 17.62
N ASP A 100 -12.40 -10.67 17.35
CA ASP A 100 -11.25 -10.37 18.22
C ASP A 100 -10.88 -8.88 18.15
N LEU A 101 -10.91 -8.27 16.97
CA LEU A 101 -10.75 -6.82 16.79
C LEU A 101 -11.82 -6.04 17.56
N ALA A 102 -13.09 -6.44 17.43
CA ALA A 102 -14.19 -5.82 18.16
C ALA A 102 -14.06 -5.96 19.68
N ARG A 103 -13.60 -7.12 20.18
CA ARG A 103 -13.36 -7.36 21.61
C ARG A 103 -12.20 -6.51 22.15
N LYS A 104 -11.07 -6.47 21.45
CA LYS A 104 -9.90 -5.66 21.84
C LYS A 104 -10.23 -4.17 21.95
N LYS A 105 -11.06 -3.63 21.05
CA LYS A 105 -11.51 -2.23 21.12
C LYS A 105 -12.43 -1.95 22.30
N LYS A 106 -13.25 -2.92 22.72
CA LYS A 106 -14.09 -2.82 23.92
C LYS A 106 -13.27 -2.79 25.23
N GLU A 107 -12.07 -3.39 25.21
CA GLU A 107 -11.18 -3.52 26.37
C GLU A 107 -10.13 -2.40 26.52
N GLY A 108 -10.14 -1.40 25.62
CA GLY A 108 -9.16 -0.31 25.62
C GLY A 108 -9.06 0.42 26.97
N THR A 109 -7.88 0.39 27.57
CA THR A 109 -7.55 1.11 28.82
C THR A 109 -7.37 2.59 28.56
N CYS A 110 -8.06 3.42 29.33
CA CYS A 110 -7.98 4.87 29.24
C CYS A 110 -6.65 5.38 29.79
N SER A 111 -6.02 6.31 29.07
CA SER A 111 -4.86 7.03 29.59
C SER A 111 -5.27 7.90 30.79
N PRO A 112 -4.38 8.14 31.79
CA PRO A 112 -4.68 8.98 32.96
C PRO A 112 -5.17 10.39 32.58
N GLU A 113 -4.74 10.89 31.43
CA GLU A 113 -5.10 12.19 30.85
C GLU A 113 -6.54 12.24 30.31
N GLN A 114 -7.21 11.08 30.16
CA GLN A 114 -8.59 10.94 29.64
C GLN A 114 -9.61 10.57 30.73
N MET A 115 -9.17 10.50 32.00
CA MET A 115 -10.05 10.31 33.14
C MET A 115 -10.75 11.63 33.50
N SER A 116 -12.08 11.63 33.50
CA SER A 116 -12.84 12.69 34.16
C SER A 116 -12.72 12.57 35.69
N ASP A 117 -13.00 13.66 36.41
CA ASP A 117 -13.04 13.69 37.89
C ASP A 117 -14.00 12.64 38.50
N SER A 118 -14.90 12.04 37.70
CA SER A 118 -15.80 10.94 38.11
C SER A 118 -15.28 9.54 37.81
N GLY A 119 -14.03 9.38 37.34
CA GLY A 119 -13.45 8.07 37.02
C GLY A 119 -14.02 7.42 35.76
N THR A 120 -14.82 8.15 34.99
CA THR A 120 -15.35 7.73 33.69
C THR A 120 -14.49 8.30 32.58
N CYS A 121 -14.13 7.47 31.60
CA CYS A 121 -13.36 7.91 30.46
C CYS A 121 -14.20 8.88 29.63
N ALA A 122 -13.67 10.06 29.33
CA ALA A 122 -14.26 10.92 28.32
C ALA A 122 -14.22 10.14 27.01
N SER A 123 -15.39 9.80 26.48
CA SER A 123 -15.64 8.97 25.29
C SER A 123 -14.58 9.15 24.18
N SER A 124 -13.48 8.40 24.25
CA SER A 124 -12.81 7.95 23.04
C SER A 124 -13.79 6.97 22.42
N SER A 125 -14.28 7.29 21.22
CA SER A 125 -15.26 6.43 20.56
C SER A 125 -14.67 5.02 20.47
N ASN A 126 -15.36 4.03 21.07
CA ASN A 126 -15.06 2.60 20.91
C ASN A 126 -15.43 2.13 19.50
N GLU A 127 -15.13 2.94 18.50
CA GLU A 127 -15.46 2.71 17.10
C GLU A 127 -14.40 1.80 16.49
N LEU A 128 -14.89 0.69 15.92
CA LEU A 128 -14.10 -0.16 15.04
C LEU A 128 -14.26 0.37 13.61
N HIS A 129 -13.19 0.91 13.06
CA HIS A 129 -13.17 1.32 11.65
C HIS A 129 -12.79 0.12 10.78
N ILE A 130 -13.69 -0.21 9.85
CA ILE A 130 -13.50 -1.24 8.83
C ILE A 130 -13.59 -0.56 7.48
N TYR A 131 -12.62 -0.82 6.61
CA TYR A 131 -12.51 -0.24 5.29
C TYR A 131 -12.79 -1.33 4.26
N ALA A 132 -13.79 -1.11 3.42
CA ALA A 132 -14.06 -1.95 2.26
C ALA A 132 -13.14 -1.53 1.11
N VAL A 133 -12.53 -2.51 0.45
CA VAL A 133 -11.69 -2.33 -0.72
C VAL A 133 -12.33 -3.08 -1.89
N PRO A 134 -12.54 -2.43 -3.05
CA PRO A 134 -13.12 -3.09 -4.21
C PRO A 134 -12.31 -4.29 -4.68
N ALA A 135 -12.99 -5.23 -5.34
CA ALA A 135 -12.36 -6.35 -6.02
C ALA A 135 -11.27 -5.84 -6.98
N GLY A 136 -10.16 -6.58 -7.06
CA GLY A 136 -9.04 -6.20 -7.93
C GLY A 136 -8.27 -4.94 -7.49
N ARG A 137 -8.59 -4.35 -6.34
CA ARG A 137 -7.88 -3.18 -5.79
C ARG A 137 -7.12 -3.54 -4.51
N LEU A 138 -6.07 -2.77 -4.25
CA LEU A 138 -5.26 -2.88 -3.04
C LEU A 138 -5.71 -1.85 -2.01
N PHE A 139 -5.55 -2.19 -0.72
CA PHE A 139 -5.82 -1.25 0.36
C PHE A 139 -4.93 -0.02 0.22
N ILE A 140 -5.51 1.16 0.45
CA ILE A 140 -4.75 2.40 0.50
C ILE A 140 -5.14 3.16 1.76
N PHE A 141 -4.14 3.52 2.55
CA PHE A 141 -4.33 4.27 3.79
C PHE A 141 -5.18 5.53 3.56
N ALA A 142 -6.08 5.78 4.51
CA ALA A 142 -6.98 6.92 4.57
C ALA A 142 -6.60 7.83 5.76
N PRO A 143 -5.49 8.59 5.65
CA PRO A 143 -5.06 9.50 6.72
C PRO A 143 -6.07 10.63 6.92
N LYS A 144 -6.21 11.10 8.17
CA LYS A 144 -7.13 12.18 8.54
C LYS A 144 -6.50 13.56 8.35
N TYR A 145 -5.23 13.72 8.73
CA TYR A 145 -4.51 14.99 8.67
C TYR A 145 -3.00 14.79 8.57
N VAL A 146 -2.29 15.81 8.06
CA VAL A 146 -0.81 15.83 8.03
C VAL A 146 -0.26 15.91 9.46
N GLY A 147 0.72 15.07 9.76
CA GLY A 147 1.32 14.93 11.09
C GLY A 147 0.67 13.88 11.98
N GLU A 148 -0.42 13.25 11.53
CA GLU A 148 -0.97 12.05 12.18
C GLU A 148 0.10 10.94 12.23
N ILE A 149 0.21 10.25 13.37
CA ILE A 149 1.08 9.09 13.56
C ILE A 149 0.22 7.91 14.03
N PHE A 150 0.41 6.74 13.43
CA PHE A 150 -0.22 5.51 13.88
C PHE A 150 0.70 4.30 13.70
N ASP A 151 0.59 3.35 14.62
CA ASP A 151 1.42 2.15 14.63
C ASP A 151 0.88 1.08 13.69
N LEU A 152 1.78 0.28 13.13
CA LEU A 152 1.51 -0.91 12.32
C LEU A 152 1.85 -2.16 13.14
N PRO A 153 0.95 -2.65 14.00
CA PRO A 153 1.27 -3.70 14.97
C PRO A 153 1.60 -5.06 14.33
N HIS A 154 1.17 -5.29 13.10
CA HIS A 154 1.45 -6.48 12.31
C HIS A 154 2.85 -6.49 11.70
N VAL A 155 3.46 -5.32 11.48
CA VAL A 155 4.79 -5.21 10.88
C VAL A 155 5.84 -5.51 11.94
N LYS A 156 6.73 -6.47 11.66
CA LYS A 156 7.79 -6.90 12.59
C LYS A 156 9.17 -6.50 12.09
N VAL A 157 10.00 -6.03 13.01
CA VAL A 157 11.40 -5.64 12.79
C VAL A 157 12.32 -6.33 13.78
N SER A 158 13.60 -6.47 13.43
CA SER A 158 14.65 -7.11 14.24
C SER A 158 14.81 -6.48 15.62
N SER A 159 14.66 -5.16 15.71
CA SER A 159 14.80 -4.39 16.95
C SER A 159 13.66 -4.60 17.94
N GLY A 160 12.53 -5.17 17.51
CA GLY A 160 11.31 -5.27 18.31
C GLY A 160 10.60 -3.94 18.58
N LEU A 161 11.08 -2.84 18.01
CA LEU A 161 10.43 -1.53 18.11
C LEU A 161 9.13 -1.51 17.29
N PRO A 162 8.11 -0.75 17.71
CA PRO A 162 6.93 -0.53 16.90
C PRO A 162 7.31 0.22 15.62
N VAL A 163 6.79 -0.26 14.49
CA VAL A 163 6.83 0.46 13.21
C VAL A 163 5.60 1.35 13.12
N SER A 164 5.79 2.60 12.72
CA SER A 164 4.70 3.59 12.66
C SER A 164 4.74 4.35 11.35
N LEU A 165 3.59 4.80 10.88
CA LEU A 165 3.48 5.73 9.76
C LEU A 165 3.19 7.12 10.27
N LYS A 166 3.96 8.12 9.82
CA LYS A 166 3.65 9.54 10.02
C LYS A 166 3.21 10.15 8.70
N VAL A 167 2.05 10.79 8.68
CA VAL A 167 1.51 11.43 7.47
C VAL A 167 2.31 12.69 7.14
N ILE A 168 2.98 12.72 6.00
CA ILE A 168 3.67 13.91 5.48
C ILE A 168 2.75 14.68 4.50
N SER A 169 1.96 13.96 3.69
CA SER A 169 1.05 14.56 2.72
C SER A 169 -0.19 13.68 2.49
N ILE A 170 -1.32 14.32 2.18
CA ILE A 170 -2.60 13.65 1.84
C ILE A 170 -2.76 13.51 0.32
N THR A 171 -2.24 14.47 -0.46
CA THR A 171 -2.31 14.44 -1.93
C THR A 171 -1.00 14.99 -2.50
N PRO A 172 -0.13 14.14 -3.09
CA PRO A 172 -0.18 12.66 -3.04
C PRO A 172 -0.07 12.13 -1.59
N ARG A 173 -0.49 10.88 -1.37
CA ARG A 173 -0.33 10.21 -0.08
C ARG A 173 1.15 9.89 0.15
N VAL A 174 1.74 10.53 1.15
CA VAL A 174 3.15 10.34 1.52
C VAL A 174 3.25 10.14 3.01
N PHE A 175 4.00 9.11 3.41
CA PHE A 175 4.23 8.74 4.79
C PHE A 175 5.72 8.62 5.07
N ASP A 176 6.12 9.05 6.27
CA ASP A 176 7.39 8.64 6.87
C ASP A 176 7.19 7.28 7.54
N VAL A 177 8.11 6.34 7.35
CA VAL A 177 8.05 5.00 7.95
C VAL A 177 9.07 4.92 9.08
N ILE A 178 8.59 5.05 10.31
CA ILE A 178 9.43 5.14 11.50
C ILE A 178 9.82 3.73 11.95
N ASN A 179 11.08 3.55 12.36
CA ASN A 179 11.66 2.29 12.86
C ASN A 179 11.63 1.12 11.85
N PHE A 180 11.62 1.38 10.54
CA PHE A 180 11.49 0.32 9.52
C PHE A 180 12.69 -0.64 9.45
N PHE A 181 13.91 -0.17 9.67
CA PHE A 181 15.15 -0.97 9.63
C PHE A 181 16.22 -0.37 10.55
N ASP A 182 17.21 -1.17 10.91
CA ASP A 182 18.32 -0.75 11.77
C ASP A 182 19.62 -0.49 10.97
N ARG A 183 20.60 0.15 11.64
CA ARG A 183 21.90 0.50 11.02
C ARG A 183 22.68 -0.75 10.57
N ASP A 184 22.48 -1.89 11.23
CA ASP A 184 23.19 -3.12 10.88
C ASP A 184 22.58 -3.74 9.61
N GLU A 185 21.25 -3.76 9.48
CA GLU A 185 20.53 -4.18 8.27
C GLU A 185 20.87 -3.26 7.09
N SER A 186 20.90 -1.94 7.31
CA SER A 186 21.39 -0.95 6.34
C SER A 186 22.79 -1.29 5.83
N SER A 187 23.74 -1.48 6.76
CA SER A 187 25.14 -1.76 6.43
C SER A 187 25.29 -3.05 5.64
N ARG A 188 24.56 -4.12 5.99
CA ARG A 188 24.58 -5.38 5.25
C ARG A 188 24.06 -5.23 3.81
N ILE A 189 23.02 -4.44 3.60
CA ILE A 189 22.46 -4.17 2.26
C ILE A 189 23.48 -3.40 1.42
N VAL A 190 24.03 -2.32 1.97
CA VAL A 190 25.04 -1.48 1.28
C VAL A 190 26.29 -2.29 0.95
N GLU A 191 26.83 -3.03 1.91
CA GLU A 191 28.02 -3.87 1.68
C GLU A 191 27.81 -4.90 0.59
N LYS A 192 26.64 -5.54 0.56
CA LYS A 192 26.33 -6.52 -0.48
C LYS A 192 26.26 -5.85 -1.84
N ALA A 193 25.57 -4.71 -1.94
CA ALA A 193 25.44 -3.97 -3.20
C ALA A 193 26.80 -3.50 -3.74
N LEU A 194 27.74 -3.13 -2.87
CA LEU A 194 29.10 -2.75 -3.25
C LEU A 194 29.99 -3.93 -3.64
N LYS A 195 29.75 -5.12 -3.08
CA LYS A 195 30.48 -6.36 -3.37
C LYS A 195 29.93 -7.10 -4.61
N GLU A 196 28.76 -6.72 -5.09
CA GLU A 196 28.13 -7.34 -6.26
C GLU A 196 28.93 -7.04 -7.53
N THR A 197 29.24 -8.08 -8.30
CA THR A 197 30.10 -8.00 -9.50
C THR A 197 29.43 -8.54 -10.76
N SER A 198 28.25 -9.15 -10.65
CA SER A 198 27.52 -9.65 -11.80
C SER A 198 27.06 -8.51 -12.70
N GLU A 199 27.18 -8.71 -14.02
CA GLU A 199 26.84 -7.67 -14.99
C GLU A 199 25.37 -7.24 -14.96
N THR A 200 24.47 -8.07 -14.44
CA THR A 200 23.03 -7.74 -14.40
C THR A 200 22.61 -7.02 -13.12
N HIS A 201 23.36 -7.15 -12.02
CA HIS A 201 22.94 -6.65 -10.70
C HIS A 201 23.92 -5.67 -10.04
N ARG A 202 25.18 -5.63 -10.49
CA ARG A 202 26.19 -4.71 -9.94
C ARG A 202 25.80 -3.25 -10.13
N MET A 203 26.39 -2.40 -9.30
CA MET A 203 26.30 -0.95 -9.45
C MET A 203 26.78 -0.49 -10.83
N LYS A 204 25.89 0.18 -11.57
CA LYS A 204 26.16 0.81 -12.88
C LYS A 204 25.56 2.21 -12.91
N ARG A 205 26.05 3.05 -13.83
CA ARG A 205 25.42 4.35 -14.08
C ARG A 205 23.97 4.14 -14.50
N SER A 206 23.08 4.91 -13.92
CA SER A 206 21.66 4.70 -14.14
C SER A 206 21.21 4.96 -15.57
N SER A 207 20.33 4.09 -16.07
CA SER A 207 19.60 4.27 -17.33
C SER A 207 18.10 4.49 -17.08
N THR A 208 17.38 4.91 -18.13
CA THR A 208 15.91 4.98 -18.17
C THR A 208 15.35 4.04 -19.25
N GLY A 209 14.21 3.42 -18.99
CA GLY A 209 13.52 2.46 -19.87
C GLY A 209 13.51 1.04 -19.28
N ALA A 210 12.42 0.29 -19.50
CA ALA A 210 12.30 -1.10 -19.05
C ALA A 210 13.10 -2.05 -19.97
N SER A 211 13.33 -1.66 -21.23
CA SER A 211 14.12 -2.40 -22.21
C SER A 211 15.25 -1.56 -22.83
N GLY A 212 16.34 -1.32 -22.08
CA GLY A 212 17.60 -0.85 -22.68
C GLY A 212 18.45 0.09 -21.81
N TYR A 213 19.76 -0.14 -21.81
CA TYR A 213 20.74 0.71 -21.12
C TYR A 213 21.04 1.96 -21.95
N ASN A 214 20.17 2.97 -21.88
CA ASN A 214 20.49 4.33 -22.34
C ASN A 214 20.99 5.16 -21.16
N VAL A 215 22.28 5.53 -21.18
CA VAL A 215 22.90 6.41 -20.17
C VAL A 215 22.15 7.74 -20.18
N ASN A 216 21.40 8.02 -19.12
CA ASN A 216 20.57 9.21 -19.05
C ASN A 216 21.39 10.38 -18.47
N SER A 217 21.41 11.52 -19.15
CA SER A 217 22.05 12.75 -18.65
C SER A 217 21.35 13.35 -17.42
N GLN A 218 20.07 12.98 -17.21
CA GLN A 218 19.18 13.45 -16.16
C GLN A 218 19.17 12.53 -14.92
N ARG A 219 19.75 11.32 -15.01
CA ARG A 219 19.92 10.39 -13.88
C ARG A 219 21.41 10.10 -13.69
N THR A 220 22.02 10.81 -12.74
CA THR A 220 23.48 10.81 -12.56
C THR A 220 23.98 9.85 -11.47
N SER A 221 23.08 9.13 -10.80
CA SER A 221 23.42 8.15 -9.76
C SER A 221 23.91 6.80 -10.31
N GLU A 222 24.60 6.05 -9.46
CA GLU A 222 24.84 4.63 -9.65
C GLU A 222 23.67 3.83 -9.05
N ASN A 223 23.25 2.76 -9.72
CA ASN A 223 22.25 1.84 -9.19
C ASN A 223 22.66 0.37 -9.37
N GLY A 224 22.24 -0.46 -8.43
CA GLY A 224 22.33 -1.90 -8.47
C GLY A 224 21.05 -2.51 -7.91
N PHE A 225 20.83 -3.80 -8.15
CA PHE A 225 19.63 -4.51 -7.73
C PHE A 225 19.98 -5.74 -6.92
N ASP A 226 19.28 -5.96 -5.81
CA ASP A 226 19.30 -7.23 -5.08
C ASP A 226 17.92 -7.88 -5.15
N THR A 227 17.81 -8.91 -5.99
CA THR A 227 16.55 -9.62 -6.25
C THR A 227 16.31 -10.78 -5.28
N HIS A 228 17.38 -11.42 -4.77
CA HIS A 228 17.28 -12.70 -4.04
C HIS A 228 18.03 -12.74 -2.71
N GLY A 229 18.75 -11.68 -2.34
CA GLY A 229 19.51 -11.64 -1.10
C GLY A 229 18.66 -11.85 0.14
N LYS A 230 19.24 -12.50 1.15
CA LYS A 230 18.57 -12.73 2.44
C LYS A 230 18.02 -11.44 3.05
N GLU A 231 18.79 -10.36 3.04
CA GLU A 231 18.35 -9.07 3.59
C GLU A 231 17.34 -8.37 2.67
N ALA A 232 17.55 -8.41 1.34
CA ALA A 232 16.58 -7.87 0.38
C ALA A 232 15.20 -8.55 0.49
N GLN A 233 15.17 -9.86 0.65
CA GLN A 233 13.95 -10.65 0.81
C GLN A 233 13.23 -10.33 2.13
N LYS A 234 13.95 -10.08 3.23
CA LYS A 234 13.35 -9.60 4.48
C LYS A 234 12.72 -8.22 4.32
N VAL A 235 13.46 -7.29 3.69
CA VAL A 235 12.98 -5.92 3.44
C VAL A 235 11.74 -5.94 2.54
N LYS A 236 11.76 -6.69 1.43
CA LYS A 236 10.62 -6.82 0.52
C LYS A 236 9.36 -7.37 1.20
N ARG A 237 9.51 -8.39 2.05
CA ARG A 237 8.39 -8.90 2.88
C ARG A 237 7.83 -7.81 3.79
N ARG A 238 8.71 -7.12 4.51
CA ARG A 238 8.32 -6.02 5.40
C ARG A 238 7.65 -4.87 4.63
N CYS A 239 8.08 -4.58 3.40
CA CYS A 239 7.44 -3.60 2.53
C CYS A 239 5.99 -4.00 2.21
N LEU A 240 5.74 -5.25 1.83
CA LEU A 240 4.38 -5.74 1.57
C LEU A 240 3.52 -5.73 2.85
N ASP A 241 4.09 -6.09 4.01
CA ASP A 241 3.41 -5.99 5.30
C ASP A 241 2.99 -4.54 5.61
N VAL A 242 3.88 -3.56 5.37
CA VAL A 242 3.59 -2.12 5.54
C VAL A 242 2.47 -1.67 4.60
N LEU A 243 2.41 -2.20 3.38
CA LEU A 243 1.37 -1.87 2.39
C LEU A 243 0.03 -2.59 2.65
N GLY A 244 -0.04 -3.45 3.67
CA GLY A 244 -1.26 -4.15 4.05
C GLY A 244 -1.57 -5.40 3.21
N PHE A 245 -0.59 -5.95 2.51
CA PHE A 245 -0.73 -7.26 1.88
C PHE A 245 -0.81 -8.35 2.96
N ASP A 246 -1.71 -9.30 2.76
CA ASP A 246 -1.92 -10.43 3.66
C ASP A 246 -0.93 -11.58 3.45
N HIS A 247 -0.23 -11.60 2.31
CA HIS A 247 0.82 -12.55 2.02
C HIS A 247 1.90 -11.94 1.11
N TYR A 248 3.08 -12.53 1.16
CA TYR A 248 4.18 -12.17 0.29
C TYR A 248 4.08 -12.88 -1.06
N GLU A 249 4.16 -12.13 -2.14
CA GLU A 249 4.23 -12.66 -3.49
C GLU A 249 5.37 -11.96 -4.24
N GLU A 250 6.35 -12.74 -4.71
CA GLU A 250 7.58 -12.23 -5.32
C GLU A 250 7.27 -11.41 -6.58
N SER A 251 6.30 -11.86 -7.38
CA SER A 251 5.87 -11.20 -8.62
C SER A 251 5.23 -9.82 -8.40
N MET A 252 4.86 -9.48 -7.17
CA MET A 252 4.33 -8.16 -6.79
C MET A 252 5.44 -7.17 -6.38
N THR A 253 6.71 -7.57 -6.48
CA THR A 253 7.85 -6.77 -6.05
C THR A 253 8.92 -6.67 -7.12
N ASP A 254 9.48 -5.49 -7.29
CA ASP A 254 10.77 -5.33 -7.97
C ASP A 254 11.91 -5.88 -7.07
N GLY A 255 13.11 -6.02 -7.64
CA GLY A 255 14.31 -6.20 -6.83
C GLY A 255 14.59 -4.98 -5.93
N LEU A 256 15.25 -5.17 -4.80
CA LEU A 256 15.68 -4.06 -3.95
C LEU A 256 16.73 -3.23 -4.70
N GLN A 257 16.32 -2.07 -5.20
CA GLN A 257 17.20 -1.14 -5.90
C GLN A 257 17.99 -0.31 -4.88
N VAL A 258 19.32 -0.38 -4.96
CA VAL A 258 20.22 0.44 -4.14
C VAL A 258 20.77 1.55 -5.02
N LEU A 259 20.63 2.80 -4.56
CA LEU A 259 21.08 3.99 -5.26
C LEU A 259 22.24 4.63 -4.51
N ARG A 260 23.30 5.00 -5.23
CA ARG A 260 24.40 5.79 -4.69
C ARG A 260 24.45 7.14 -5.38
N TYR A 261 24.22 8.19 -4.60
CA TYR A 261 24.40 9.57 -4.99
C TYR A 261 25.76 10.04 -4.49
N ASN A 262 26.62 10.49 -5.41
CA ASN A 262 27.85 11.19 -5.07
C ASN A 262 27.60 12.71 -5.09
N LYS A 263 28.57 13.50 -4.63
CA LYS A 263 28.49 14.98 -4.69
C LYS A 263 28.10 15.42 -6.09
N THR A 264 27.18 16.39 -6.17
CA THR A 264 26.60 16.97 -7.41
C THR A 264 25.75 16.03 -8.26
N THR A 265 25.34 14.87 -7.75
CA THR A 265 24.34 14.02 -8.43
C THR A 265 22.96 14.29 -7.86
N ALA A 266 21.96 14.28 -8.73
CA ALA A 266 20.56 14.47 -8.38
C ALA A 266 19.68 13.63 -9.29
N TYR A 267 18.45 13.39 -8.83
CA TYR A 267 17.39 12.86 -9.66
C TYR A 267 16.38 13.98 -9.91
N ILE A 268 16.14 14.32 -11.17
CA ILE A 268 15.04 15.21 -11.51
C ILE A 268 13.68 14.60 -11.09
N PRO A 269 12.69 15.42 -10.72
CA PRO A 269 11.37 14.91 -10.37
C PRO A 269 10.73 14.16 -11.54
N HIS A 270 10.15 13.00 -11.22
CA HIS A 270 9.53 12.08 -12.16
C HIS A 270 8.42 11.29 -11.45
N MET A 271 7.66 10.52 -12.22
CA MET A 271 6.72 9.55 -11.69
C MET A 271 7.37 8.17 -11.67
N ASP A 272 7.10 7.40 -10.62
CA ASP A 272 7.63 6.04 -10.49
C ASP A 272 6.85 4.99 -11.30
N TRP A 273 5.58 5.26 -11.61
CA TRP A 273 4.80 4.41 -12.51
C TRP A 273 5.31 4.54 -13.94
N ILE A 274 5.19 3.46 -14.70
CA ILE A 274 5.76 3.36 -16.03
C ILE A 274 4.68 3.72 -17.05
N ASP A 275 4.96 4.75 -17.84
CA ASP A 275 4.13 5.15 -18.98
C ASP A 275 4.77 4.65 -20.28
N ASP A 276 4.06 3.78 -20.99
CA ASP A 276 4.45 3.33 -22.32
C ASP A 276 3.50 3.88 -23.39
N HIS A 277 3.42 5.21 -23.46
CA HIS A 277 2.63 5.95 -24.44
C HIS A 277 2.79 5.45 -25.89
N TYR A 278 3.99 4.97 -26.25
CA TYR A 278 4.31 4.54 -27.61
C TYR A 278 4.18 3.03 -27.81
N LYS A 279 3.76 2.27 -26.79
CA LYS A 279 3.61 0.81 -26.81
C LYS A 279 4.87 0.10 -27.33
N ARG A 280 6.03 0.54 -26.85
CA ARG A 280 7.34 0.03 -27.28
C ARG A 280 7.90 -1.02 -26.34
N GLU A 281 7.41 -1.08 -25.11
CA GLU A 281 7.85 -2.05 -24.14
C GLU A 281 7.14 -3.39 -24.37
N GLU A 282 7.84 -4.49 -24.12
CA GLU A 282 7.27 -5.84 -24.22
C GLU A 282 6.24 -6.09 -23.11
N HIS A 283 6.43 -5.45 -21.95
CA HIS A 283 5.59 -5.60 -20.78
C HIS A 283 4.32 -4.75 -20.88
N ASN A 284 3.17 -5.33 -20.52
CA ASN A 284 1.90 -4.61 -20.46
C ASN A 284 1.78 -3.81 -19.15
N PHE A 285 2.02 -2.49 -19.23
CA PHE A 285 1.92 -1.56 -18.10
C PHE A 285 0.50 -1.02 -17.83
N ASP A 286 -0.49 -1.42 -18.64
CA ASP A 286 -1.91 -1.06 -18.43
C ASP A 286 -2.55 -1.97 -17.37
N SER A 287 -2.73 -1.41 -16.16
CA SER A 287 -3.28 -2.12 -15.01
C SER A 287 -4.80 -2.22 -14.99
N ALA A 288 -5.51 -1.73 -16.02
CA ALA A 288 -6.97 -1.88 -16.09
C ALA A 288 -7.41 -3.34 -16.25
N GLY A 289 -6.57 -4.20 -16.84
CA GLY A 289 -6.82 -5.64 -17.04
C GLY A 289 -5.77 -6.52 -16.35
N VAL A 290 -5.12 -7.38 -17.13
CA VAL A 290 -4.07 -8.31 -16.66
C VAL A 290 -2.65 -7.70 -16.66
N GLY A 291 -2.51 -6.44 -17.08
CA GLY A 291 -1.23 -5.75 -17.04
C GLY A 291 -0.86 -5.34 -15.61
N SER A 292 0.39 -4.92 -15.42
CA SER A 292 0.90 -4.55 -14.10
C SER A 292 1.77 -3.31 -14.15
N ASN A 293 1.69 -2.51 -13.08
CA ASN A 293 2.46 -1.28 -12.94
C ASN A 293 2.80 -1.07 -11.45
N ARG A 294 3.67 -0.11 -11.16
CA ARG A 294 4.09 0.20 -9.80
C ARG A 294 2.96 0.83 -9.01
N PHE A 295 2.53 0.14 -7.96
CA PHE A 295 1.47 0.59 -7.04
C PHE A 295 1.99 1.59 -5.99
N ALA A 296 3.16 1.32 -5.42
CA ALA A 296 3.76 2.13 -4.36
C ALA A 296 5.29 2.05 -4.38
N THR A 297 5.94 3.08 -3.85
CA THR A 297 7.40 3.13 -3.62
C THR A 297 7.68 3.29 -2.13
N ILE A 298 8.54 2.44 -1.59
CA ILE A 298 9.11 2.61 -0.24
C ILE A 298 10.58 2.95 -0.42
N LEU A 299 10.94 4.19 -0.08
CA LEU A 299 12.30 4.71 -0.17
C LEU A 299 13.00 4.59 1.19
N LEU A 300 14.18 3.95 1.19
CA LEU A 300 14.96 3.69 2.40
C LEU A 300 16.24 4.54 2.41
N TYR A 301 16.37 5.43 3.39
CA TYR A 301 17.57 6.25 3.57
C TYR A 301 18.64 5.49 4.36
N MET A 302 19.67 5.01 3.67
CA MET A 302 20.72 4.18 4.25
C MET A 302 21.90 4.97 4.85
N SER A 303 21.89 6.30 4.71
CA SER A 303 22.92 7.20 5.20
C SER A 303 22.30 8.49 5.75
N ASP A 304 22.83 8.98 6.85
CA ASP A 304 22.52 10.31 7.38
C ASP A 304 23.37 11.36 6.64
N LEU A 305 22.75 12.47 6.25
CA LEU A 305 23.41 13.61 5.61
C LEU A 305 23.32 14.84 6.52
N ASP A 306 24.35 15.69 6.50
CA ASP A 306 24.30 16.96 7.23
C ASP A 306 23.34 17.94 6.54
N GLU A 307 22.80 18.92 7.30
CA GLU A 307 21.80 19.89 6.81
C GLU A 307 22.24 20.65 5.53
N ASN A 308 23.55 20.83 5.32
CA ASN A 308 24.10 21.56 4.18
C ASN A 308 24.53 20.65 3.01
N ASP A 309 24.40 19.33 3.14
CA ASP A 309 24.79 18.39 2.09
C ASP A 309 23.70 18.19 1.02
N GLY A 310 22.45 18.59 1.32
CA GLY A 310 21.27 18.35 0.50
C GLY A 310 20.89 16.86 0.45
N GLY A 311 20.30 16.42 -0.66
CA GLY A 311 19.91 15.00 -0.88
C GLY A 311 18.49 14.66 -0.45
N GLU A 312 17.65 15.67 -0.28
CA GLU A 312 16.25 15.55 0.09
C GLU A 312 15.40 14.93 -1.03
N THR A 313 14.41 14.13 -0.65
CA THR A 313 13.35 13.72 -1.56
C THR A 313 12.25 14.77 -1.56
N VAL A 314 12.04 15.40 -2.72
CA VAL A 314 11.09 16.51 -2.88
C VAL A 314 9.84 16.04 -3.63
N PHE A 315 8.67 16.18 -3.00
CA PHE A 315 7.37 15.99 -3.63
C PHE A 315 6.80 17.34 -4.06
N LYS A 316 7.00 17.71 -5.33
CA LYS A 316 6.56 19.01 -5.89
C LYS A 316 5.06 19.28 -5.79
N GLU A 317 4.25 18.23 -5.68
CA GLU A 317 2.78 18.33 -5.57
C GLU A 317 2.28 18.04 -4.15
N GLY A 318 3.17 17.66 -3.21
CA GLY A 318 2.82 17.35 -1.83
C GLY A 318 2.88 18.61 -0.97
N TRP A 319 1.72 19.18 -0.67
CA TRP A 319 1.63 20.43 0.09
C TRP A 319 0.89 20.21 1.43
N PRO A 320 1.37 20.79 2.54
CA PRO A 320 0.64 20.84 3.79
C PRO A 320 -0.78 21.41 3.59
N VAL A 321 -1.74 20.86 4.34
CA VAL A 321 -3.13 21.34 4.30
C VAL A 321 -3.17 22.82 4.69
N GLY A 322 -3.61 23.68 3.77
CA GLY A 322 -3.76 25.11 4.00
C GLY A 322 -2.63 26.00 3.46
N GLN A 323 -1.59 25.45 2.81
CA GLN A 323 -0.58 26.29 2.16
C GLN A 323 -1.20 27.01 0.92
N PRO A 324 -1.15 28.36 0.87
CA PRO A 324 -1.64 29.16 -0.25
C PRO A 324 -0.96 28.74 -1.56
N VAL A 325 -1.68 28.81 -2.69
CA VAL A 325 -1.16 28.39 -4.01
C VAL A 325 0.03 29.25 -4.43
N GLU A 326 0.08 30.49 -3.95
CA GLU A 326 1.11 31.49 -4.20
C GLU A 326 2.43 31.18 -3.47
N GLU A 327 2.38 30.40 -2.40
CA GLU A 327 3.54 29.92 -1.65
C GLU A 327 4.04 28.56 -2.15
N ARG A 328 3.35 27.96 -3.12
CA ARG A 328 3.77 26.71 -3.76
C ARG A 328 4.84 27.03 -4.80
N VAL A 329 5.92 26.25 -4.81
CA VAL A 329 6.97 26.35 -5.82
C VAL A 329 6.36 26.09 -7.20
N GLN A 330 6.36 27.12 -8.05
CA GLN A 330 5.85 27.04 -9.42
C GLN A 330 6.82 26.22 -10.27
N ILE A 331 6.34 25.11 -10.86
CA ILE A 331 7.17 24.13 -11.57
C ILE A 331 7.78 24.68 -12.87
N ASP A 332 7.20 25.75 -13.42
CA ASP A 332 7.64 26.36 -14.67
C ASP A 332 9.01 27.04 -14.58
N GLU A 333 9.52 27.32 -13.37
CA GLU A 333 10.84 27.94 -13.18
C GLU A 333 12.01 26.93 -13.21
N VAL A 334 11.74 25.62 -13.23
CA VAL A 334 12.79 24.56 -13.24
C VAL A 334 13.04 23.99 -14.65
N ARG A 335 12.39 24.54 -15.68
CA ARG A 335 12.70 24.27 -17.10
C ARG A 335 13.55 25.39 -17.67
N ASN A 336 14.80 25.50 -17.23
CA ASN A 336 15.89 26.15 -17.98
C ASN A 336 17.19 25.38 -17.80
#